data_AF-A0A7T5USS6-F1
#
_entry.id   AF-A0A7T5USS6-F1
#
_cell.length_a   1.000
_cell.length_b   1.000
_cell.length_c   1.000
_cell.angle_alpha   90.00
_cell.angle_beta   90.00
_cell.angle_gamma   90.00
#
_symmetry.space_group_name_H-M   'P 1'
#
loop_
_entity.id
_entity.type
_entity.pdbx_description
1 polymer ?
#
loop_
_entity_poly.entity_id
_entity_poly.type
_entity_poly.pdbx_seq_one_letter_code
_entity_poly.pdbx_strand_id
1 'polypeptide(L)'
;MYSNSKGFSKILILLCITAFLLGSLMIYKNNIQKSPNPTPTPLFTPIKKRSVSPNVIKSITLGKSINPQTGNIIEKSSTFTIKDPSIYSVLELKSFTPPINISYILYRNGQYADFGGTKIEKPTDYLNFNMTLNQNGNRLPGSYRQNFYINGILEKAIVFDITQ
;
A
#
# COMPACT_ATOMS: atom_id res chain seq x y z
N MET A 1 -80.58 -41.27 -28.83
CA MET A 1 -80.32 -40.84 -27.45
C MET A 1 -79.01 -40.07 -27.40
N TYR A 2 -79.02 -38.94 -26.70
CA TYR A 2 -77.99 -37.91 -26.69
C TYR A 2 -76.67 -38.39 -26.07
N SER A 3 -75.62 -37.95 -26.74
CA SER A 3 -74.19 -37.98 -26.44
C SER A 3 -73.80 -37.63 -25.00
N ASN A 4 -72.88 -38.43 -24.44
CA ASN A 4 -72.15 -38.13 -23.21
C ASN A 4 -70.86 -37.32 -23.50
N SER A 5 -70.96 -36.29 -24.35
CA SER A 5 -69.81 -35.47 -24.81
C SER A 5 -69.20 -34.55 -23.75
N LYS A 6 -69.83 -34.41 -22.58
CA LYS A 6 -69.39 -33.44 -21.55
C LYS A 6 -68.16 -33.89 -20.77
N GLY A 7 -67.86 -35.18 -20.70
CA GLY A 7 -66.66 -35.71 -20.02
C GLY A 7 -65.40 -35.62 -20.88
N PHE A 8 -65.51 -35.98 -22.15
CA PHE A 8 -64.38 -36.01 -23.08
C PHE A 8 -63.86 -34.60 -23.41
N SER A 9 -64.77 -33.63 -23.54
CA SER A 9 -64.43 -32.22 -23.77
C SER A 9 -63.58 -31.64 -22.63
N LYS A 10 -63.86 -31.98 -21.37
CA LYS A 10 -63.10 -31.48 -20.22
C LYS A 10 -61.68 -32.05 -20.16
N ILE A 11 -61.51 -33.32 -20.51
CA ILE A 11 -60.20 -33.99 -20.56
C ILE A 11 -59.34 -33.40 -21.70
N LEU A 12 -59.94 -33.13 -22.86
CA LEU A 12 -59.25 -32.51 -23.99
C LEU A 12 -58.80 -31.07 -23.69
N ILE A 13 -59.66 -30.27 -23.04
CA ILE A 13 -59.32 -28.90 -22.62
C ILE A 13 -58.17 -28.91 -21.60
N LEU A 14 -58.19 -29.84 -20.64
CA LEU A 14 -57.13 -29.97 -19.63
C LEU A 14 -55.77 -30.36 -20.24
N LEU A 15 -55.79 -31.24 -21.26
CA LEU A 15 -54.60 -31.60 -22.03
C LEU A 15 -54.05 -30.42 -22.85
N CYS A 16 -54.92 -29.61 -23.45
CA CYS A 16 -54.50 -28.42 -24.17
C CYS A 16 -53.88 -27.37 -23.23
N ILE A 17 -54.46 -27.14 -22.05
CA ILE A 17 -53.94 -26.18 -21.06
C ILE A 17 -52.58 -26.65 -20.53
N THR A 18 -52.42 -27.93 -20.24
CA THR A 18 -51.14 -28.48 -19.76
C THR A 18 -50.06 -28.45 -20.85
N ALA A 19 -50.39 -28.74 -22.11
CA ALA A 19 -49.47 -28.60 -23.24
C ALA A 19 -49.05 -27.13 -23.46
N PHE A 20 -49.97 -26.17 -23.31
CA PHE A 20 -49.68 -24.75 -23.45
C PHE A 20 -48.79 -24.22 -22.31
N LEU A 21 -49.02 -24.68 -21.08
CA LEU A 21 -48.17 -24.36 -19.92
C LEU A 21 -46.77 -24.97 -20.03
N LEU A 22 -46.65 -26.21 -20.51
CA LEU A 22 -45.34 -26.85 -20.73
C LEU A 22 -44.58 -26.21 -21.89
N GLY A 23 -45.26 -25.85 -22.98
CA GLY A 23 -44.66 -25.16 -24.12
C GLY A 23 -44.15 -23.76 -23.78
N SER A 24 -44.93 -22.98 -23.03
CA SER A 24 -44.52 -21.65 -22.55
C SER A 24 -43.33 -21.71 -21.59
N LEU A 25 -43.22 -22.74 -20.74
CA LEU A 25 -42.08 -22.93 -19.85
C LEU A 25 -40.78 -23.25 -20.61
N MET A 26 -40.87 -24.01 -21.70
CA MET A 26 -39.73 -24.31 -22.58
C MET A 26 -39.28 -23.07 -23.38
N ILE A 27 -40.22 -22.25 -23.88
CA ILE A 27 -39.89 -21.00 -24.58
C ILE A 27 -39.29 -19.97 -23.62
N TYR A 28 -39.78 -19.88 -22.38
CA TYR A 28 -39.22 -19.00 -21.35
C TYR A 28 -37.79 -19.39 -20.97
N LYS A 29 -37.51 -20.70 -20.79
CA LYS A 29 -36.14 -21.18 -20.53
C LYS A 29 -35.18 -20.89 -21.70
N ASN A 30 -35.65 -21.04 -22.94
CA ASN A 30 -34.81 -20.85 -24.12
C ASN A 30 -34.54 -19.36 -24.44
N ASN A 31 -35.41 -18.44 -23.99
CA ASN A 31 -35.25 -17.00 -24.18
C ASN A 31 -34.45 -16.29 -23.08
N ILE A 32 -34.16 -16.94 -21.94
CA ILE A 32 -33.31 -16.36 -20.89
C ILE A 32 -31.81 -16.58 -21.18
N GLN A 33 -31.47 -17.50 -22.10
CA GLN A 33 -30.09 -17.89 -22.38
C GLN A 33 -29.49 -17.23 -23.64
N LYS A 34 -30.04 -16.07 -24.05
CA LYS A 34 -29.43 -15.17 -25.05
C LYS A 34 -29.38 -13.75 -24.51
N SER A 35 -28.78 -13.58 -23.33
CA SER A 35 -28.21 -12.28 -23.01
C SER A 35 -27.02 -12.06 -23.95
N PRO A 36 -26.91 -10.92 -24.66
CA PRO A 36 -25.67 -10.60 -25.36
C PRO A 36 -24.56 -10.65 -24.32
N ASN A 37 -23.62 -11.56 -24.50
CA ASN A 37 -22.44 -11.65 -23.67
C ASN A 37 -21.82 -10.24 -23.68
N PRO A 38 -21.76 -9.49 -22.57
CA PRO A 38 -21.14 -8.19 -22.60
C PRO A 38 -19.68 -8.46 -22.97
N THR A 39 -19.29 -8.03 -24.17
CA THR A 39 -17.89 -7.99 -24.56
C THR A 39 -17.19 -7.30 -23.39
N PRO A 40 -16.23 -7.94 -22.70
CA PRO A 40 -15.53 -7.28 -21.62
C PRO A 40 -14.78 -6.13 -22.27
N THR A 41 -15.34 -4.92 -22.20
CA THR A 41 -14.58 -3.70 -22.41
C THR A 41 -13.44 -3.84 -21.42
N PRO A 42 -12.17 -3.95 -21.85
CA PRO A 42 -11.09 -3.95 -20.90
C PRO A 42 -11.24 -2.64 -20.15
N LEU A 43 -11.55 -2.76 -18.86
CA LEU A 43 -11.57 -1.64 -17.95
C LEU A 43 -10.10 -1.28 -17.82
N PHE A 44 -9.59 -0.51 -18.79
CA PHE A 44 -8.35 0.22 -18.64
C PHE A 44 -8.65 1.22 -17.54
N THR A 45 -8.55 0.77 -16.29
CA THR A 45 -8.15 1.68 -15.23
C THR A 45 -6.83 2.26 -15.72
N PRO A 46 -6.74 3.58 -15.97
CA PRO A 46 -5.44 4.17 -16.17
C PRO A 46 -4.62 3.74 -14.95
N ILE A 47 -3.51 3.04 -15.20
CA ILE A 47 -2.55 2.69 -14.15
C ILE A 47 -2.31 4.00 -13.42
N LYS A 48 -2.82 4.13 -12.19
CA LYS A 48 -2.60 5.34 -11.39
C LYS A 48 -1.09 5.49 -11.37
N LYS A 49 -0.58 6.58 -11.97
CA LYS A 49 0.85 6.88 -11.94
C LYS A 49 1.26 6.73 -10.49
N ARG A 50 2.22 5.81 -10.23
CA ARG A 50 2.85 5.70 -8.92
C ARG A 50 3.24 7.12 -8.53
N SER A 51 2.79 7.57 -7.36
CA SER A 51 3.02 8.93 -6.91
C SER A 51 4.52 9.25 -7.08
N VAL A 52 4.83 10.26 -7.87
CA VAL A 52 6.21 10.61 -8.19
C VAL A 52 6.86 11.10 -6.90
N SER A 53 8.07 10.62 -6.59
CA SER A 53 8.79 11.10 -5.40
C SER A 53 8.95 12.62 -5.49
N PRO A 54 8.62 13.36 -4.40
CA PRO A 54 8.73 14.81 -4.41
C PRO A 54 10.18 15.32 -4.41
N ASN A 55 11.18 14.44 -4.22
CA ASN A 55 12.62 14.72 -4.36
C ASN A 55 13.10 15.88 -3.47
N VAL A 56 12.52 15.99 -2.28
CA VAL A 56 12.85 16.93 -1.21
C VAL A 56 14.17 16.56 -0.52
N ILE A 57 14.51 15.29 -0.32
CA ILE A 57 15.73 14.86 0.38
C ILE A 57 16.92 14.90 -0.60
N LYS A 58 17.73 15.95 -0.48
CA LYS A 58 18.98 16.14 -1.24
C LYS A 58 20.01 15.08 -0.88
N SER A 59 20.27 14.85 0.39
CA SER A 59 21.26 13.86 0.85
C SER A 59 20.88 13.30 2.22
N ILE A 60 21.45 12.15 2.56
CA ILE A 60 21.36 11.56 3.91
C ILE A 60 22.78 11.30 4.36
N THR A 61 23.13 11.78 5.55
CA THR A 61 24.41 11.48 6.19
C THR A 61 24.15 10.73 7.48
N LEU A 62 24.86 9.61 7.66
CA LEU A 62 24.86 8.84 8.91
C LEU A 62 26.09 9.16 9.72
N GLY A 63 25.97 9.09 11.05
CA GLY A 63 27.12 9.22 11.93
C GLY A 63 26.85 8.92 13.39
N LYS A 64 27.93 8.89 14.16
CA LYS A 64 27.94 8.52 15.58
C LYS A 64 27.68 9.70 16.51
N SER A 65 27.92 10.91 16.02
CA SER A 65 27.83 12.14 16.79
C SER A 65 27.37 13.31 15.92
N ILE A 66 26.67 14.25 16.55
CA ILE A 66 26.23 15.50 15.95
C ILE A 66 26.88 16.69 16.66
N ASN A 67 27.10 17.76 15.90
CA ASN A 67 27.43 19.06 16.46
C ASN A 67 26.14 19.68 17.03
N PRO A 68 26.07 19.96 18.35
CA PRO A 68 24.82 20.40 18.98
C PRO A 68 24.38 21.80 18.54
N GLN A 69 25.30 22.63 18.02
CA GLN A 69 24.97 23.97 17.53
C GLN A 69 24.39 23.96 16.11
N THR A 70 24.88 23.08 15.25
CA THR A 70 24.52 23.05 13.81
C THR A 70 23.62 21.89 13.43
N GLY A 71 23.53 20.86 14.28
CA GLY A 71 22.82 19.61 13.98
C GLY A 71 23.55 18.71 12.97
N ASN A 72 24.72 19.09 12.47
CA ASN A 72 25.46 18.32 11.46
C ASN A 72 26.20 17.13 12.07
N ILE A 73 26.38 16.06 11.29
CA ILE A 73 27.22 14.92 11.66
C ILE A 73 28.69 15.36 11.74
N ILE A 74 29.35 15.07 12.87
CA ILE A 74 30.79 15.29 13.05
C ILE A 74 31.56 14.07 12.55
N GLU A 75 31.12 12.88 12.96
CA GLU A 75 31.78 11.62 12.64
C GLU A 75 30.88 10.77 11.75
N LYS A 76 31.13 10.83 10.43
CA LYS A 76 30.37 10.04 9.45
C LYS A 76 30.70 8.57 9.56
N SER A 77 29.68 7.72 9.56
CA SER A 77 29.86 6.28 9.52
C SER A 77 28.67 5.58 8.89
N SER A 78 28.92 4.48 8.18
CA SER A 78 27.91 3.52 7.73
C SER A 78 27.99 2.19 8.50
N THR A 79 28.92 2.07 9.44
CA THR A 79 29.14 0.89 10.27
C THR A 79 29.21 1.30 11.72
N PHE A 80 28.40 0.64 12.53
CA PHE A 80 28.23 0.92 13.94
C PHE A 80 28.47 -0.36 14.73
N THR A 81 28.74 -0.23 16.01
CA THR A 81 28.85 -1.34 16.95
C THR A 81 27.68 -1.25 17.93
N ILE A 82 27.31 -2.37 18.55
CA ILE A 82 26.34 -2.37 19.67
C ILE A 82 26.77 -1.48 20.85
N LYS A 83 28.04 -1.07 20.90
CA LYS A 83 28.59 -0.18 21.94
C LYS A 83 28.41 1.30 21.60
N ASP A 84 28.13 1.64 20.34
CA ASP A 84 27.86 3.02 19.98
C ASP A 84 26.56 3.46 20.71
N PRO A 85 26.51 4.66 21.30
CA PRO A 85 25.35 5.08 22.09
C PRO A 85 24.13 5.40 21.22
N SER A 86 24.39 5.94 20.03
CA SER A 86 23.38 6.46 19.11
C SER A 86 23.85 6.37 17.67
N ILE A 87 22.88 6.27 16.75
CA ILE A 87 23.06 6.44 15.32
C ILE A 87 22.22 7.63 14.88
N TYR A 88 22.87 8.63 14.29
CA TYR A 88 22.22 9.82 13.76
C TYR A 88 22.05 9.72 12.25
N SER A 89 20.86 10.04 11.76
CA SER A 89 20.56 10.25 10.35
C SER A 89 20.20 11.70 10.14
N VAL A 90 21.04 12.43 9.40
CA VAL A 90 20.82 13.83 9.04
C VAL A 90 20.40 13.90 7.58
N LEU A 91 19.20 14.41 7.34
CA LEU A 91 18.64 14.65 6.02
C LEU A 91 18.90 16.09 5.65
N GLU A 92 19.58 16.30 4.52
CA GLU A 92 19.65 17.60 3.87
C GLU A 92 18.44 17.72 2.93
N LEU A 93 17.65 18.77 3.10
CA LEU A 93 16.41 19.02 2.37
C LEU A 93 16.66 20.09 1.29
N LYS A 94 16.13 19.86 0.09
CA LYS A 94 15.95 20.88 -0.94
C LYS A 94 14.77 21.76 -0.57
N SER A 95 14.70 22.96 -1.13
CA SER A 95 13.57 23.87 -0.94
C SER A 95 12.24 23.15 -1.18
N PHE A 96 11.34 23.22 -0.20
CA PHE A 96 10.00 22.63 -0.22
C PHE A 96 8.98 23.62 0.32
N THR A 97 7.70 23.37 0.02
CA THR A 97 6.58 24.15 0.56
C THR A 97 5.97 23.39 1.74
N PRO A 98 6.04 23.92 2.98
CA PRO A 98 5.35 23.34 4.13
C PRO A 98 3.81 23.45 4.01
N PRO A 99 3.04 22.62 4.74
CA PRO A 99 3.52 21.57 5.63
C PRO A 99 3.87 20.27 4.87
N ILE A 100 4.90 19.56 5.35
CA ILE A 100 5.23 18.21 4.86
C ILE A 100 5.34 17.23 6.03
N ASN A 101 4.93 15.99 5.79
CA ASN A 101 5.14 14.88 6.72
C ASN A 101 6.37 14.09 6.27
N ILE A 102 7.39 14.04 7.11
CA ILE A 102 8.59 13.22 6.88
C ILE A 102 8.55 12.04 7.82
N SER A 103 8.59 10.83 7.30
CA SER A 103 8.65 9.61 8.11
C SER A 103 9.75 8.68 7.64
N TYR A 104 10.13 7.75 8.50
CA TYR A 104 11.01 6.65 8.16
C TYR A 104 10.42 5.29 8.56
N ILE A 105 10.80 4.26 7.82
CA ILE A 105 10.64 2.86 8.20
C ILE A 105 12.01 2.23 8.22
N LEU A 106 12.34 1.58 9.32
CA LEU A 106 13.58 0.86 9.53
C LEU A 106 13.35 -0.63 9.34
N TYR A 107 14.23 -1.26 8.57
CA TYR A 107 14.29 -2.70 8.40
C TYR A 107 15.63 -3.23 8.91
N ARG A 108 15.63 -4.41 9.52
CA ARG A 108 16.82 -5.20 9.86
C ARG A 108 16.76 -6.52 9.11
N ASN A 109 17.79 -6.83 8.33
CA ASN A 109 17.87 -8.06 7.51
C ASN A 109 16.57 -8.29 6.70
N GLY A 110 16.01 -7.21 6.14
CA GLY A 110 14.77 -7.23 5.37
C GLY A 110 13.47 -7.28 6.17
N GLN A 111 13.53 -7.46 7.50
CA GLN A 111 12.35 -7.48 8.37
C GLN A 111 12.09 -6.11 8.98
N TYR A 112 10.82 -5.76 9.17
CA TYR A 112 10.43 -4.53 9.85
C TYR A 112 11.06 -4.48 11.26
N ALA A 113 11.66 -3.34 11.60
CA ALA A 113 12.35 -3.14 12.88
C ALA A 113 11.83 -1.93 13.65
N ASP A 114 11.46 -0.84 12.96
CA ASP A 114 10.93 0.37 13.60
C ASP A 114 10.29 1.33 12.60
N PHE A 115 9.60 2.35 13.13
CA PHE A 115 9.11 3.49 12.37
C PHE A 115 9.16 4.76 13.20
N GLY A 116 9.24 5.91 12.53
CA GLY A 116 9.10 7.20 13.17
C GLY A 116 8.78 8.28 12.15
N GLY A 117 8.41 9.47 12.62
CA GLY A 117 8.13 10.57 11.72
C GLY A 117 7.81 11.86 12.45
N THR A 118 7.79 12.95 11.69
CA THR A 118 7.50 14.28 12.17
C THR A 118 6.83 15.11 11.08
N LYS A 119 6.05 16.11 11.49
CA LYS A 119 5.46 17.10 10.60
C LYS A 119 6.29 18.38 10.65
N ILE A 120 6.66 18.87 9.48
CA ILE A 120 7.46 20.08 9.32
C ILE A 120 6.53 21.21 8.90
N GLU A 121 6.28 22.13 9.84
CA GLU A 121 5.36 23.28 9.65
C GLU A 121 6.07 24.51 9.06
N LYS A 122 7.41 24.55 9.11
CA LYS A 122 8.23 25.68 8.62
C LYS A 122 9.40 25.17 7.78
N PRO A 123 9.88 25.91 6.77
CA PRO A 123 11.02 25.48 5.97
C PRO A 123 12.26 25.26 6.84
N THR A 124 13.01 24.21 6.55
CA THR A 124 14.29 23.90 7.20
C THR A 124 15.20 23.20 6.20
N ASP A 125 16.50 23.48 6.25
CA ASP A 125 17.47 22.85 5.35
C ASP A 125 17.91 21.46 5.85
N TYR A 126 17.74 21.21 7.15
CA TYR A 126 18.18 19.96 7.79
C TYR A 126 17.12 19.39 8.70
N LEU A 127 17.05 18.06 8.75
CA LEU A 127 16.26 17.31 9.70
C LEU A 127 17.05 16.12 10.23
N ASN A 128 17.01 15.95 11.55
CA ASN A 128 17.77 14.92 12.24
C ASN A 128 16.85 13.87 12.84
N PHE A 129 17.14 12.60 12.56
CA PHE A 129 16.58 11.47 13.27
C PHE A 129 17.68 10.84 14.12
N ASN A 130 17.40 10.65 15.40
CA ASN A 130 18.30 9.97 16.33
C ASN A 130 17.73 8.59 16.67
N MET A 131 18.57 7.57 16.56
CA MET A 131 18.31 6.22 17.03
C MET A 131 19.23 5.90 18.20
N THR A 132 18.69 5.96 19.42
CA THR A 132 19.41 5.53 20.62
C THR A 132 19.51 4.01 20.65
N LEU A 133 20.72 3.48 20.85
CA LEU A 133 20.97 2.03 20.86
C LEU A 133 20.77 1.39 22.24
N ASN A 134 20.76 2.19 23.32
CA ASN A 134 20.99 1.69 24.69
C ASN A 134 19.85 1.84 25.72
N GLN A 135 18.63 2.25 25.35
CA GLN A 135 17.60 2.50 26.37
C GLN A 135 16.26 1.85 26.01
N ASN A 136 16.14 0.53 26.15
CA ASN A 136 14.89 -0.27 26.14
C ASN A 136 14.59 -1.12 24.89
N GLY A 137 15.59 -1.40 24.05
CA GLY A 137 15.42 -2.36 22.96
C GLY A 137 16.71 -2.63 22.19
N ASN A 138 17.40 -3.70 22.57
CA ASN A 138 18.57 -4.30 21.90
C ASN A 138 18.51 -4.17 20.37
N ARG A 139 19.17 -3.16 19.80
CA ARG A 139 19.44 -3.16 18.35
C ARG A 139 20.50 -4.22 18.10
N LEU A 140 20.03 -5.35 17.58
CA LEU A 140 20.89 -6.50 17.31
C LEU A 140 21.83 -6.21 16.14
N PRO A 141 23.02 -6.83 16.12
CA PRO A 141 23.86 -6.83 14.94
C PRO A 141 23.08 -7.28 13.69
N GLY A 142 23.44 -6.71 12.55
CA GLY A 142 22.83 -7.01 11.27
C GLY A 142 22.89 -5.84 10.31
N SER A 143 22.35 -6.06 9.11
CA SER A 143 22.25 -5.04 8.09
C SER A 143 20.91 -4.31 8.20
N TYR A 144 20.97 -3.00 8.26
CA TYR A 144 19.84 -2.12 8.43
C TYR A 144 19.58 -1.32 7.17
N ARG A 145 18.30 -1.14 6.84
CA ARG A 145 17.85 -0.25 5.77
C ARG A 145 16.83 0.71 6.34
N GLN A 146 17.09 2.00 6.21
CA GLN A 146 16.17 3.05 6.60
C GLN A 146 15.60 3.72 5.34
N ASN A 147 14.29 3.61 5.16
CA ASN A 147 13.56 4.22 4.07
C ASN A 147 12.86 5.47 4.56
N PHE A 148 13.07 6.60 3.88
CA PHE A 148 12.44 7.88 4.19
C PHE A 148 11.33 8.20 3.20
N TYR A 149 10.22 8.69 3.73
CA TYR A 149 9.01 9.00 2.99
C TYR A 149 8.61 10.45 3.23
N ILE A 150 8.17 11.11 2.16
CA ILE A 150 7.57 12.45 2.20
C ILE A 150 6.11 12.33 1.80
N ASN A 151 5.20 12.73 2.69
CA ASN A 151 3.75 12.62 2.49
C ASN A 151 3.31 11.20 2.04
N GLY A 152 3.94 10.17 2.61
CA GLY A 152 3.68 8.76 2.30
C GLY A 152 4.36 8.22 1.03
N ILE A 153 5.14 9.04 0.32
CA ILE A 153 5.85 8.65 -0.90
C ILE A 153 7.31 8.34 -0.55
N LEU A 154 7.78 7.14 -0.90
CA LEU A 154 9.18 6.78 -0.71
C LEU A 154 10.07 7.73 -1.51
N GLU A 155 11.04 8.33 -0.84
CA GLU A 155 11.90 9.32 -1.44
C GLU A 155 13.36 8.88 -1.51
N LYS A 156 13.88 8.41 -0.39
CA LYS A 156 15.27 8.01 -0.29
C LYS A 156 15.45 6.88 0.70
N ALA A 157 16.48 6.08 0.50
CA ALA A 157 16.83 5.00 1.40
C ALA A 157 18.33 5.04 1.67
N ILE A 158 18.70 4.58 2.86
CA ILE A 158 20.10 4.40 3.24
C ILE A 158 20.27 3.04 3.92
N VAL A 159 21.44 2.44 3.75
CA VAL A 159 21.81 1.15 4.34
C VAL A 159 23.02 1.36 5.24
N PHE A 160 23.05 0.66 6.36
CA PHE A 160 24.15 0.67 7.32
C PHE A 160 24.18 -0.65 8.10
N ASP A 161 25.30 -0.95 8.74
CA ASP A 161 25.46 -2.19 9.50
C ASP A 161 25.71 -1.90 10.98
N ILE A 162 25.18 -2.76 11.83
CA ILE A 162 25.54 -2.83 13.25
C ILE A 162 26.30 -4.14 13.48
N THR A 163 27.50 -4.06 14.03
CA THR A 163 28.34 -5.20 14.41
C THR A 163 28.37 -5.38 15.93
N GLN A 164 28.92 -6.50 16.38
CA GLN A 164 29.25 -6.70 17.79
C GLN A 164 30.34 -5.74 18.27
#